data_AF-A0A5R9BVD4-F1
#
_entry.id   AF-A0A5R9BVD4-F1
#
_cell.length_a   1.000
_cell.length_b   1.000
_cell.length_c   1.000
_cell.angle_alpha   90.00
_cell.angle_beta   90.00
_cell.angle_gamma   90.00
#
_symmetry.space_group_name_H-M   'P 1'
#
loop_
_entity.id
_entity.type
_entity.pdbx_description
1 polymer ?
#
loop_
_entity_poly.entity_id
_entity_poly.type
_entity_poly.pdbx_seq_one_letter_code
_entity_poly.pdbx_strand_id
1 'polypeptide(L)'
;MPIKLNGDYTREVINIKTKTCTKCGLEKPLNDQHFHKRKDNKSGFRNDCKVCRKKYLSEWTSENHKKKKDGMKRWYKEKQKECPEYFSWTGMKARCYNKNHTSYPNYGLRGIKICEEWLNDFGKFLEDMGKKPTENHSIERIDNDKNYSPDNCRWATHLEQSWNRGVYSNNKTGVIGVSWSKKDNKWWAEIKADGEKHFLGTYDDFEEATKARKEAEEKYHNVESAF
;
A
#
# COMPACT_ATOMS: atom_id res chain seq x y z
N MET A 1 -72.27 -22.29 49.94
CA MET A 1 -71.20 -23.14 49.38
C MET A 1 -69.93 -22.32 49.27
N PRO A 2 -68.82 -22.72 49.91
CA PRO A 2 -67.56 -22.00 49.87
C PRO A 2 -66.63 -22.64 48.82
N ILE A 3 -66.07 -21.86 47.88
CA ILE A 3 -64.92 -22.32 47.08
C ILE A 3 -63.89 -21.19 46.91
N LYS A 4 -62.90 -21.24 47.81
CA LYS A 4 -61.44 -21.15 47.60
C LYS A 4 -60.87 -19.96 46.81
N LEU A 5 -60.22 -19.06 47.57
CA LEU A 5 -59.07 -18.28 47.12
C LEU A 5 -58.01 -19.22 46.55
N ASN A 6 -57.64 -19.03 45.28
CA ASN A 6 -56.40 -19.56 44.72
C ASN A 6 -55.71 -18.39 44.03
N GLY A 7 -54.64 -17.91 44.67
CA GLY A 7 -53.85 -16.81 44.16
C GLY A 7 -53.09 -17.22 42.92
N ASP A 8 -53.21 -16.43 41.87
CA ASP A 8 -52.22 -16.39 40.81
C ASP A 8 -51.27 -15.22 41.10
N TYR A 9 -50.23 -15.52 41.87
CA TYR A 9 -48.98 -14.78 41.77
C TYR A 9 -48.50 -14.93 40.33
N THR A 10 -48.74 -13.91 39.49
CA THR A 10 -48.04 -13.80 38.21
C THR A 10 -46.55 -13.74 38.52
N ARG A 11 -45.86 -14.88 38.38
CA ARG A 11 -44.40 -14.93 38.42
C ARG A 11 -43.90 -14.05 37.29
N GLU A 12 -43.46 -12.85 37.64
CA GLU A 12 -42.71 -11.99 36.74
C GLU A 12 -41.54 -12.80 36.17
N VAL A 13 -41.55 -13.03 34.86
CA VAL A 13 -40.42 -13.62 34.16
C VAL A 13 -39.36 -12.52 33.98
N ILE A 14 -38.75 -12.08 35.09
CA ILE A 14 -37.54 -11.25 35.02
C ILE A 14 -36.36 -12.22 34.92
N ASN A 15 -36.19 -12.82 33.75
CA ASN A 15 -34.96 -13.53 33.41
C ASN A 15 -33.89 -12.53 32.95
N ILE A 16 -33.68 -11.46 33.71
CA ILE A 16 -32.53 -10.58 33.51
C ILE A 16 -31.37 -11.30 34.20
N LYS A 17 -30.77 -12.26 33.49
CA LYS A 17 -29.50 -12.86 33.93
C LYS A 17 -28.50 -11.71 33.95
N THR A 18 -28.26 -11.13 35.10
CA THR A 18 -27.20 -10.15 35.31
C THR A 18 -25.87 -10.88 35.42
N LYS A 19 -24.78 -10.14 35.25
CA LYS A 19 -23.42 -10.65 35.42
C LYS A 19 -22.54 -9.58 36.05
N THR A 20 -21.76 -9.98 37.04
CA THR A 20 -20.78 -9.11 37.67
C THR A 20 -19.54 -9.00 36.80
N CYS A 21 -19.15 -7.76 36.49
CA CYS A 21 -17.91 -7.48 35.77
C CYS A 21 -16.71 -7.79 36.67
N THR A 22 -15.80 -8.66 36.23
CA THR A 22 -14.61 -9.03 37.02
C THR A 22 -13.58 -7.92 37.16
N LYS A 23 -13.76 -6.77 36.49
CA LYS A 23 -12.85 -5.62 36.55
C LYS A 23 -13.35 -4.45 37.38
N CYS A 24 -14.64 -4.13 37.32
CA CYS A 24 -15.21 -3.03 38.12
C CYS A 24 -16.11 -3.49 39.26
N GLY A 25 -16.39 -4.80 39.40
CA GLY A 25 -17.27 -5.33 40.43
C GLY A 25 -18.76 -5.01 40.24
N LEU A 26 -19.12 -4.20 39.25
CA LEU A 26 -20.52 -3.81 39.01
C LEU A 26 -21.30 -4.92 38.32
N GLU A 27 -22.50 -5.17 38.82
CA GLU A 27 -23.51 -6.02 38.21
C GLU A 27 -24.16 -5.32 37.00
N LYS A 28 -24.27 -6.03 35.87
CA LYS A 28 -24.79 -5.48 34.62
C LYS A 28 -25.65 -6.52 33.89
N PRO A 29 -26.61 -6.11 33.05
CA PRO A 29 -27.38 -7.05 32.23
C PRO A 29 -26.47 -7.90 31.33
N LEU A 30 -26.68 -9.24 31.30
CA LEU A 30 -25.93 -10.15 30.42
C LEU A 30 -26.43 -10.04 28.98
N ASN A 31 -25.98 -9.01 28.28
CA ASN A 31 -26.28 -8.80 26.88
C ASN A 31 -25.08 -8.21 26.13
N ASP A 32 -25.20 -8.13 24.81
CA ASP A 32 -24.14 -7.61 23.95
C ASP A 32 -24.02 -6.09 23.95
N GLN A 33 -24.87 -5.36 24.67
CA GLN A 33 -24.65 -3.94 24.93
C GLN A 33 -23.58 -3.77 26.01
N HIS A 34 -23.57 -4.63 27.04
CA HIS A 34 -22.69 -4.50 28.22
C HIS A 34 -21.45 -5.39 28.18
N PHE A 35 -21.49 -6.53 27.47
CA PHE A 35 -20.38 -7.48 27.38
C PHE A 35 -20.09 -7.86 25.93
N HIS A 36 -18.83 -8.11 25.59
CA HIS A 36 -18.49 -8.69 24.27
C HIS A 36 -18.82 -10.18 24.24
N LYS A 37 -19.37 -10.68 23.13
CA LYS A 37 -19.62 -12.11 22.91
C LYS A 37 -18.29 -12.89 22.93
N ARG A 38 -18.30 -14.08 23.54
CA ARG A 38 -17.15 -14.98 23.64
C ARG A 38 -17.66 -16.42 23.73
N LYS A 39 -17.51 -17.19 22.66
CA LYS A 39 -18.13 -18.52 22.50
C LYS A 39 -17.56 -19.58 23.44
N ASP A 40 -16.32 -19.41 23.85
CA ASP A 40 -15.58 -20.28 24.78
C ASP A 40 -16.02 -20.10 26.25
N ASN A 41 -16.71 -19.00 26.58
CA ASN A 41 -17.21 -18.77 27.93
C ASN A 41 -18.58 -19.42 28.13
N LYS A 42 -18.80 -20.02 29.32
CA LYS A 42 -20.09 -20.64 29.71
C LYS A 42 -21.29 -19.71 29.53
N SER A 43 -21.12 -18.41 29.75
CA SER A 43 -22.20 -17.43 29.59
C SER A 43 -22.36 -16.92 28.16
N GLY A 44 -21.54 -17.34 27.19
CA GLY A 44 -21.47 -16.78 25.83
C GLY A 44 -20.90 -15.35 25.76
N PHE A 45 -20.48 -14.79 26.90
CA PHE A 45 -20.00 -13.41 27.04
C PHE A 45 -18.70 -13.35 27.84
N ARG A 46 -17.88 -12.33 27.57
CA ARG A 46 -16.70 -12.01 28.37
C ARG A 46 -17.06 -11.75 29.85
N ASN A 47 -16.06 -11.85 30.73
CA ASN A 47 -16.23 -11.63 32.17
C ASN A 47 -16.04 -10.15 32.55
N ASP A 48 -15.30 -9.41 31.73
CA ASP A 48 -15.14 -7.96 31.80
C ASP A 48 -16.18 -7.24 30.92
N CYS A 49 -16.77 -6.17 31.43
CA CYS A 49 -17.72 -5.34 30.68
C CYS A 49 -17.00 -4.54 29.59
N LYS A 50 -17.74 -4.07 28.58
CA LYS A 50 -17.18 -3.31 27.45
C LYS A 50 -16.41 -2.06 27.88
N VAL A 51 -16.87 -1.36 28.91
CA VAL A 51 -16.22 -0.15 29.42
C VAL A 51 -14.84 -0.49 29.99
N CYS A 52 -14.77 -1.46 30.89
CA CYS A 52 -13.50 -1.92 31.47
C CYS A 52 -12.57 -2.49 30.39
N ARG A 53 -13.14 -3.21 29.40
CA ARG A 53 -12.39 -3.73 28.27
C ARG A 53 -11.78 -2.61 27.43
N LYS A 54 -12.55 -1.56 27.14
CA LYS A 54 -12.08 -0.40 26.37
C LYS A 54 -10.93 0.30 27.11
N LYS A 55 -11.07 0.52 28.41
CA LYS A 55 -10.02 1.12 29.26
C LYS A 55 -8.74 0.27 29.22
N TYR A 56 -8.86 -1.02 29.53
CA TYR A 56 -7.74 -1.96 29.49
C TYR A 56 -7.04 -2.00 28.12
N LEU A 57 -7.80 -2.06 27.02
CA LEU A 57 -7.22 -2.09 25.68
C LEU A 57 -6.50 -0.77 25.33
N SER A 58 -7.01 0.36 25.80
CA SER A 58 -6.37 1.66 25.61
C SER A 58 -5.02 1.71 26.32
N GLU A 59 -5.00 1.39 27.62
CA GLU A 59 -3.80 1.34 28.46
C GLU A 59 -2.76 0.37 27.89
N TRP A 60 -3.19 -0.86 27.59
CA TRP A 60 -2.32 -1.87 26.99
C TRP A 60 -1.75 -1.40 25.65
N THR A 61 -2.55 -0.74 24.81
CA THR A 61 -2.08 -0.23 23.51
C THR A 61 -1.07 0.90 23.66
N SER A 62 -1.26 1.81 24.62
CA SER A 62 -0.26 2.86 24.91
C SER A 62 1.06 2.27 25.40
N GLU A 63 1.01 1.34 26.35
CA GLU A 63 2.20 0.70 26.93
C GLU A 63 2.95 -0.17 25.90
N ASN A 64 2.21 -0.84 25.01
CA ASN A 64 2.75 -1.78 24.04
C ASN A 64 2.84 -1.21 22.63
N HIS A 65 2.73 0.12 22.46
CA HIS A 65 2.68 0.75 21.14
C HIS A 65 3.89 0.35 20.27
N LYS A 66 5.10 0.37 20.85
CA LYS A 66 6.32 -0.05 20.14
C LYS A 66 6.27 -1.52 19.73
N LYS A 67 5.95 -2.43 20.66
CA LYS A 67 5.83 -3.87 20.40
C LYS A 67 4.80 -4.19 19.32
N LYS A 68 3.66 -3.50 19.34
CA LYS A 68 2.61 -3.63 18.31
C LYS A 68 3.10 -3.13 16.95
N LYS A 69 3.76 -1.97 16.92
CA LYS A 69 4.35 -1.39 15.70
C LYS A 69 5.41 -2.32 15.10
N ASP A 70 6.29 -2.87 15.92
CA ASP A 70 7.37 -3.76 15.48
C ASP A 70 6.84 -5.12 15.02
N GLY A 71 5.84 -5.68 15.73
CA GLY A 71 5.13 -6.89 15.31
C GLY A 71 4.44 -6.72 13.96
N MET A 72 3.80 -5.57 13.73
CA MET A 72 3.20 -5.22 12.45
C MET A 72 4.26 -5.12 11.34
N LYS A 73 5.35 -4.39 11.58
CA LYS A 73 6.47 -4.27 10.62
C LYS A 73 7.04 -5.63 10.22
N ARG A 74 7.22 -6.53 11.19
CA ARG A 74 7.71 -7.89 10.94
C ARG A 74 6.75 -8.68 10.06
N TRP A 75 5.46 -8.69 10.41
CA TRP A 75 4.44 -9.38 9.62
C TRP A 75 4.38 -8.84 8.17
N TYR A 76 4.43 -7.52 7.99
CA TYR A 76 4.50 -6.91 6.67
C TYR A 76 5.71 -7.38 5.88
N LYS A 77 6.90 -7.40 6.50
CA LYS A 77 8.15 -7.83 5.85
C LYS A 77 8.11 -9.31 5.46
N GLU A 78 7.56 -10.17 6.30
CA GLU A 78 7.40 -11.60 6.02
C GLU A 78 6.41 -11.84 4.88
N LYS A 79 5.23 -11.22 4.94
CA LYS A 79 4.20 -11.37 3.90
C LYS A 79 4.60 -10.74 2.57
N GLN A 80 5.37 -9.66 2.59
CA GLN A 80 5.88 -9.05 1.36
C GLN A 80 6.80 -9.99 0.58
N LYS A 81 7.52 -10.89 1.27
CA LYS A 81 8.32 -11.92 0.61
C LYS A 81 7.47 -13.04 0.01
N GLU A 82 6.36 -13.38 0.65
CA GLU A 82 5.46 -14.44 0.17
C GLU A 82 4.66 -14.01 -1.08
N CYS A 83 4.27 -12.73 -1.17
CA CYS A 83 3.47 -12.23 -2.30
C CYS A 83 3.77 -10.75 -2.63
N PRO A 84 4.93 -10.43 -3.19
CA PRO A 84 5.37 -9.06 -3.43
C PRO A 84 4.46 -8.28 -4.42
N GLU A 85 3.76 -8.98 -5.31
CA GLU A 85 2.81 -8.39 -6.26
C GLU A 85 1.59 -7.83 -5.53
N TYR A 86 1.08 -8.53 -4.51
CA TYR A 86 -0.04 -8.04 -3.70
C TYR A 86 0.31 -6.75 -2.95
N PHE A 87 1.55 -6.62 -2.47
CA PHE A 87 2.01 -5.37 -1.85
C PHE A 87 2.18 -4.24 -2.87
N SER A 88 2.58 -4.56 -4.10
CA SER A 88 2.63 -3.59 -5.20
C SER A 88 1.22 -3.10 -5.56
N TRP A 89 0.26 -4.02 -5.66
CA TRP A 89 -1.15 -3.76 -5.93
C TRP A 89 -1.82 -2.92 -4.84
N THR A 90 -1.68 -3.31 -3.56
CA THR A 90 -2.21 -2.54 -2.44
C THR A 90 -1.53 -1.17 -2.30
N GLY A 91 -0.22 -1.08 -2.56
CA GLY A 91 0.51 0.17 -2.60
C GLY A 91 0.02 1.10 -3.71
N MET A 92 -0.23 0.57 -4.91
CA MET A 92 -0.85 1.28 -6.04
C MET A 92 -2.21 1.88 -5.64
N LYS A 93 -3.08 1.08 -5.01
CA LYS A 93 -4.38 1.53 -4.48
C LYS A 93 -4.24 2.63 -3.44
N ALA A 94 -3.29 2.48 -2.51
CA ALA A 94 -3.04 3.48 -1.48
C ALA A 94 -2.60 4.83 -2.07
N ARG A 95 -1.70 4.83 -3.07
CA ARG A 95 -1.27 6.07 -3.75
C ARG A 95 -2.45 6.80 -4.42
N CYS A 96 -3.38 6.07 -5.03
CA CYS A 96 -4.49 6.67 -5.78
C CYS A 96 -5.68 7.09 -4.91
N TYR A 97 -5.97 6.36 -3.82
CA TYR A 97 -7.26 6.52 -3.11
C TYR A 97 -7.15 6.84 -1.61
N ASN A 98 -5.99 6.64 -0.99
CA ASN A 98 -5.82 6.99 0.42
C ASN A 98 -5.33 8.44 0.56
N LYS A 99 -6.23 9.35 0.93
CA LYS A 99 -5.94 10.79 1.14
C LYS A 99 -4.84 11.07 2.18
N ASN A 100 -4.60 10.14 3.10
CA ASN A 100 -3.54 10.25 4.12
C ASN A 100 -2.20 9.67 3.66
N HIS A 101 -2.12 9.11 2.45
CA HIS A 101 -0.88 8.55 1.93
C HIS A 101 0.05 9.68 1.47
N THR A 102 1.34 9.57 1.79
CA THR A 102 2.34 10.62 1.49
C THR A 102 2.43 10.94 0.00
N SER A 103 2.27 9.93 -0.86
CA SER A 103 2.26 10.11 -2.32
C SER A 103 0.91 10.55 -2.89
N TYR A 104 -0.17 10.61 -2.13
CA TYR A 104 -1.50 10.95 -2.66
C TYR A 104 -1.55 12.25 -3.48
N PRO A 105 -0.85 13.34 -3.08
CA PRO A 105 -0.80 14.58 -3.87
C PRO A 105 -0.29 14.38 -5.31
N ASN A 106 0.64 13.44 -5.52
CA ASN A 106 1.26 13.19 -6.82
C ASN A 106 0.48 12.16 -7.67
N TYR A 107 -0.59 11.59 -7.12
CA TYR A 107 -1.34 10.48 -7.72
C TYR A 107 -2.84 10.76 -7.65
N GLY A 108 -3.49 10.41 -6.54
CA GLY A 108 -4.93 10.58 -6.38
C GLY A 108 -5.41 12.02 -6.53
N LEU A 109 -4.67 12.99 -6.00
CA LEU A 109 -5.01 14.42 -6.14
C LEU A 109 -4.82 14.93 -7.58
N ARG A 110 -3.89 14.33 -8.35
CA ARG A 110 -3.72 14.58 -9.79
C ARG A 110 -4.81 13.91 -10.64
N GLY A 111 -5.69 13.11 -10.05
CA GLY A 111 -6.74 12.39 -10.77
C GLY A 111 -6.29 11.05 -11.37
N ILE A 112 -5.09 10.57 -11.03
CA ILE A 112 -4.61 9.27 -11.48
C ILE A 112 -5.43 8.15 -10.80
N LYS A 113 -5.98 7.26 -11.63
CA LYS A 113 -6.83 6.14 -11.24
C LYS A 113 -6.18 4.80 -11.60
N ILE A 114 -6.86 3.74 -11.21
CA ILE A 114 -6.58 2.35 -11.57
C ILE A 114 -7.77 1.86 -12.37
N CYS A 115 -7.54 1.10 -13.45
CA CYS A 115 -8.61 0.47 -14.21
C CYS A 115 -9.50 -0.40 -13.29
N GLU A 116 -10.78 -0.51 -13.64
CA GLU A 116 -11.78 -1.12 -12.77
C GLU A 116 -11.48 -2.58 -12.43
N GLU A 117 -10.98 -3.32 -13.42
CA GLU A 117 -10.58 -4.72 -13.28
C GLU A 117 -9.51 -4.89 -12.20
N TRP A 118 -8.40 -4.16 -12.31
CA TRP A 118 -7.35 -4.19 -11.29
C TRP A 118 -7.82 -3.61 -9.97
N LEU A 119 -8.69 -2.60 -9.96
CA LEU A 119 -9.14 -1.99 -8.71
C LEU A 119 -9.83 -3.02 -7.80
N ASN A 120 -10.61 -3.91 -8.39
CA ASN A 120 -11.49 -4.82 -7.67
C ASN A 120 -10.95 -6.27 -7.63
N ASP A 121 -10.02 -6.62 -8.52
CA ASP A 121 -9.52 -7.98 -8.65
C ASP A 121 -7.98 -8.02 -8.69
N PHE A 122 -7.38 -8.62 -7.64
CA PHE A 122 -5.95 -8.86 -7.60
C PHE A 122 -5.51 -9.99 -8.56
N GLY A 123 -6.36 -10.99 -8.79
CA GLY A 123 -6.09 -12.06 -9.74
C GLY A 123 -5.93 -11.50 -11.15
N LYS A 124 -6.80 -10.56 -11.54
CA LYS A 124 -6.70 -9.89 -12.85
C LYS A 124 -5.44 -9.04 -12.97
N PHE A 125 -5.10 -8.29 -11.92
CA PHE A 125 -3.82 -7.59 -11.84
C PHE A 125 -2.62 -8.53 -12.04
N LEU A 126 -2.62 -9.69 -11.36
CA LEU A 126 -1.53 -10.65 -11.42
C LEU A 126 -1.46 -11.38 -12.76
N GLU A 127 -2.60 -11.66 -13.40
CA GLU A 127 -2.68 -12.22 -14.74
C GLU A 127 -2.02 -11.29 -15.76
N ASP A 128 -2.41 -10.00 -15.75
CA ASP A 128 -1.94 -9.04 -16.74
C ASP A 128 -0.47 -8.63 -16.53
N MET A 129 -0.04 -8.47 -15.26
CA MET A 129 1.32 -8.03 -14.93
C MET A 129 2.33 -9.18 -14.80
N GLY A 130 1.84 -10.40 -14.57
CA GLY A 130 2.70 -11.55 -14.23
C GLY A 130 3.44 -11.40 -12.90
N LYS A 131 4.37 -12.34 -12.67
CA LYS A 131 5.24 -12.33 -11.48
C LYS A 131 6.23 -11.18 -11.53
N LYS A 132 6.48 -10.58 -10.39
CA LYS A 132 7.53 -9.56 -10.23
C LYS A 132 8.89 -10.23 -10.48
N PRO A 133 9.68 -9.80 -11.49
CA PRO A 133 10.88 -10.52 -11.91
C PRO A 133 11.94 -10.66 -10.81
N THR A 134 12.25 -9.56 -10.11
CA THR A 134 13.23 -9.54 -9.02
C THR A 134 12.77 -8.64 -7.88
N GLU A 135 13.36 -8.75 -6.70
CA GLU A 135 13.01 -7.92 -5.54
C GLU A 135 13.20 -6.41 -5.79
N ASN A 136 14.07 -6.04 -6.73
CA ASN A 136 14.41 -4.66 -7.10
C ASN A 136 13.38 -4.01 -8.04
N HIS A 137 12.44 -4.78 -8.58
CA HIS A 137 11.39 -4.26 -9.43
C HIS A 137 10.25 -3.64 -8.62
N SER A 138 9.59 -2.63 -9.16
CA SER A 138 8.28 -2.19 -8.68
C SER A 138 7.40 -1.83 -9.86
N ILE A 139 6.09 -1.72 -9.62
CA ILE A 139 5.16 -1.30 -10.65
C ILE A 139 5.47 0.15 -11.04
N GLU A 140 5.67 0.36 -12.34
CA GLU A 140 5.92 1.66 -12.95
C GLU A 140 4.86 1.93 -14.01
N ARG A 141 4.45 3.19 -14.13
CA ARG A 141 3.63 3.63 -15.26
C ARG A 141 4.55 4.05 -16.40
N ILE A 142 4.29 3.58 -17.61
CA ILE A 142 5.07 3.94 -18.80
C ILE A 142 4.89 5.43 -19.07
N ASP A 143 3.64 5.88 -19.14
CA ASP A 143 3.26 7.29 -19.24
C ASP A 143 2.76 7.79 -17.87
N ASN A 144 3.49 8.75 -17.30
CA ASN A 144 3.28 9.28 -15.96
C ASN A 144 2.02 10.13 -15.79
N ASP A 145 1.38 10.53 -16.90
CA ASP A 145 0.13 11.29 -16.90
C ASP A 145 -1.10 10.39 -17.12
N LYS A 146 -0.90 9.11 -17.45
CA LYS A 146 -1.97 8.12 -17.62
C LYS A 146 -2.26 7.30 -16.36
N ASN A 147 -3.38 6.59 -16.38
CA ASN A 147 -3.84 5.74 -15.29
C ASN A 147 -3.01 4.44 -15.17
N TYR A 148 -3.20 3.72 -14.07
CA TYR A 148 -2.74 2.33 -13.96
C TYR A 148 -3.67 1.41 -14.76
N SER A 149 -3.09 0.70 -15.71
CA SER A 149 -3.74 -0.31 -16.57
C SER A 149 -2.68 -1.22 -17.18
N PRO A 150 -3.05 -2.40 -17.73
CA PRO A 150 -2.11 -3.29 -18.42
C PRO A 150 -1.28 -2.55 -19.49
N ASP A 151 -1.94 -1.74 -20.33
CA ASP A 151 -1.29 -1.03 -21.44
C ASP A 151 -0.34 0.09 -21.02
N ASN A 152 -0.40 0.53 -19.76
CA ASN A 152 0.39 1.64 -19.26
C ASN A 152 1.30 1.24 -18.08
N CYS A 153 1.43 -0.04 -17.76
CA CYS A 153 2.19 -0.47 -16.59
C CYS A 153 3.19 -1.57 -16.95
N ARG A 154 4.33 -1.54 -16.26
CA ARG A 154 5.34 -2.59 -16.33
C ARG A 154 6.05 -2.76 -14.99
N TRP A 155 6.71 -3.90 -14.81
CA TRP A 155 7.73 -4.01 -13.77
C TRP A 155 8.95 -3.22 -14.22
N ALA A 156 9.47 -2.36 -13.34
CA ALA A 156 10.69 -1.62 -13.60
C ALA A 156 11.54 -1.50 -12.34
N THR A 157 12.85 -1.55 -12.51
CA THR A 157 13.84 -1.26 -11.47
C THR A 157 13.85 0.22 -11.11
N HIS A 158 14.54 0.57 -10.02
CA HIS A 158 14.69 1.97 -9.62
C HIS A 158 15.42 2.81 -10.69
N LEU A 159 16.38 2.21 -11.39
CA LEU A 159 17.14 2.86 -12.45
C LEU A 159 16.23 3.19 -13.64
N GLU A 160 15.44 2.22 -14.10
CA GLU A 160 14.47 2.42 -15.18
C GLU A 160 13.41 3.48 -14.85
N GLN A 161 12.87 3.45 -13.62
CA GLN A 161 11.94 4.48 -13.15
C GLN A 161 12.59 5.86 -13.12
N SER A 162 13.90 5.95 -12.84
CA SER A 162 14.61 7.22 -12.82
C SER A 162 14.75 7.83 -14.22
N TRP A 163 14.84 6.99 -15.26
CA TRP A 163 14.84 7.43 -16.65
C TRP A 163 13.47 7.97 -17.07
N ASN A 164 12.38 7.46 -16.49
CA ASN A 164 11.04 7.98 -16.71
C ASN A 164 10.70 9.26 -15.93
N ARG A 165 11.63 9.73 -15.07
CA ARG A 165 11.48 11.04 -14.44
C ARG A 165 11.78 12.09 -15.50
N GLY A 166 10.80 12.96 -15.77
CA GLY A 166 10.97 14.06 -16.71
C GLY A 166 12.20 14.93 -16.41
N VAL A 167 12.54 15.80 -17.36
CA VAL A 167 13.69 16.70 -17.24
C VAL A 167 13.61 17.55 -15.97
N TYR A 168 14.74 17.63 -15.25
CA TYR A 168 14.85 18.54 -14.10
C TYR A 168 14.65 19.99 -14.56
N SER A 169 14.09 20.83 -13.71
CA SER A 169 13.82 22.25 -14.02
C SER A 169 15.07 23.07 -14.37
N ASN A 170 16.25 22.61 -13.97
CA ASN A 170 17.54 23.22 -14.29
C ASN A 170 18.22 22.61 -15.53
N ASN A 171 17.61 21.62 -16.19
CA ASN A 171 18.06 21.12 -17.47
C ASN A 171 17.76 22.18 -18.56
N LYS A 172 18.78 22.61 -19.29
CA LYS A 172 18.68 23.67 -20.29
C LYS A 172 18.38 23.17 -21.71
N THR A 173 18.50 21.87 -21.93
CA THR A 173 18.47 21.25 -23.26
C THR A 173 17.14 20.56 -23.55
N GLY A 174 16.32 20.30 -22.53
CA GLY A 174 15.13 19.47 -22.66
C GLY A 174 15.42 17.98 -22.84
N VAL A 175 16.70 17.57 -22.80
CA VAL A 175 17.13 16.18 -23.01
C VAL A 175 18.11 15.78 -21.90
N ILE A 176 17.78 14.74 -21.14
CA ILE A 176 18.62 14.26 -20.03
C ILE A 176 19.88 13.60 -20.59
N GLY A 177 21.04 13.97 -20.06
CA GLY A 177 22.32 13.38 -20.47
C GLY A 177 22.87 13.96 -21.77
N VAL A 178 22.26 15.00 -22.33
CA VAL A 178 22.81 15.75 -23.48
C VAL A 178 23.11 17.18 -23.04
N SER A 179 24.33 17.65 -23.31
CA SER A 179 24.79 18.98 -22.88
C SER A 179 25.85 19.56 -23.80
N TRP A 180 25.97 20.89 -23.80
CA TRP A 180 26.97 21.61 -24.59
C TRP A 180 28.28 21.76 -23.80
N SER A 181 29.40 21.33 -24.40
CA SER A 181 30.75 21.63 -23.90
C SER A 181 31.26 22.93 -24.52
N LYS A 182 31.42 23.98 -23.71
CA LYS A 182 32.03 25.25 -24.16
C LYS A 182 33.51 25.15 -24.47
N LYS A 183 34.21 24.17 -23.88
CA LYS A 183 35.65 23.97 -24.07
C LYS A 183 35.93 23.40 -25.46
N ASP A 184 35.13 22.41 -25.84
CA ASP A 184 35.35 21.65 -27.06
C ASP A 184 34.47 22.15 -28.22
N ASN A 185 33.55 23.09 -27.94
CA ASN A 185 32.52 23.57 -28.86
C ASN A 185 31.72 22.42 -29.49
N LYS A 186 31.35 21.44 -28.67
CA LYS A 186 30.62 20.25 -29.09
C LYS A 186 29.50 19.91 -28.11
N TRP A 187 28.44 19.32 -28.64
CA TRP A 187 27.47 18.60 -27.83
C TRP A 187 28.08 17.29 -27.36
N TRP A 188 27.72 16.85 -26.17
CA TRP A 188 28.11 15.53 -25.68
C TRP A 188 26.92 14.83 -25.08
N ALA A 189 26.94 13.50 -25.17
CA ALA A 189 25.88 12.65 -24.66
C ALA A 189 26.44 11.60 -23.69
N GLU A 190 25.73 11.37 -22.58
CA GLU A 190 25.98 10.30 -21.63
C GLU A 190 24.67 9.61 -21.22
N ILE A 191 24.78 8.34 -20.87
CA ILE A 191 23.72 7.60 -20.17
C ILE A 191 24.31 6.98 -18.91
N LYS A 192 23.54 6.95 -17.82
CA LYS A 192 23.88 6.11 -16.66
C LYS A 192 23.10 4.81 -16.77
N ALA A 193 23.81 3.69 -16.93
CA ALA A 193 23.25 2.34 -17.00
C ALA A 193 24.09 1.39 -16.13
N ASP A 194 23.45 0.41 -15.48
CA ASP A 194 24.11 -0.57 -14.60
C ASP A 194 24.94 0.05 -13.46
N GLY A 195 24.55 1.25 -13.00
CA GLY A 195 25.27 1.99 -11.96
C GLY A 195 26.48 2.79 -12.46
N GLU A 196 26.89 2.59 -13.71
CA GLU A 196 28.03 3.25 -14.34
C GLU A 196 27.59 4.31 -15.35
N LYS A 197 28.47 5.27 -15.61
CA LYS A 197 28.28 6.28 -16.65
C LYS A 197 28.91 5.81 -17.95
N HIS A 198 28.11 5.74 -19.00
CA HIS A 198 28.55 5.43 -20.36
C HIS A 198 28.57 6.71 -21.18
N PHE A 199 29.77 7.12 -21.57
CA PHE A 199 29.96 8.24 -22.49
C PHE A 199 29.64 7.78 -23.91
N LEU A 200 28.72 8.48 -24.57
CA LEU A 200 28.20 8.07 -25.89
C LEU A 200 28.96 8.74 -27.03
N GLY A 201 29.56 9.90 -26.76
CA GLY A 201 30.38 10.63 -27.72
C GLY A 201 30.24 12.14 -27.60
N THR A 202 30.98 12.83 -28.45
CA THR A 202 30.80 14.26 -28.75
C THR A 202 30.36 14.44 -30.19
N TYR A 203 29.48 15.41 -30.42
CA TYR A 203 28.83 15.69 -31.69
C TYR A 203 28.87 17.19 -31.98
N ASP A 204 28.93 17.55 -33.25
CA ASP A 204 28.86 18.97 -33.63
C ASP A 204 27.41 19.47 -33.58
N ASP A 205 26.44 18.58 -33.72
CA ASP A 205 25.01 18.87 -33.74
C ASP A 205 24.24 18.31 -32.52
N PHE A 206 23.19 19.04 -32.11
CA PHE A 206 22.36 18.68 -30.96
C PHE A 206 21.47 17.47 -31.23
N GLU A 207 20.94 17.34 -32.46
CA GLU A 207 20.07 16.24 -32.85
C GLU A 207 20.86 14.94 -32.90
N GLU A 208 22.10 14.96 -33.37
CA GLU A 208 22.99 13.79 -33.34
C GLU A 208 23.29 13.30 -31.92
N ALA A 209 23.59 14.22 -31.00
CA ALA A 209 23.80 13.88 -29.59
C ALA A 209 22.52 13.30 -28.94
N THR A 210 21.35 13.85 -29.30
CA THR A 210 20.04 13.38 -28.82
C THR A 210 19.70 12.00 -29.39
N LYS A 211 20.01 11.76 -30.67
CA LYS A 211 19.83 10.47 -31.31
C LYS A 211 20.69 9.40 -30.65
N ALA A 212 21.98 9.67 -30.43
CA ALA A 212 22.87 8.75 -29.72
C ALA A 212 22.37 8.45 -28.29
N ARG A 213 21.85 9.47 -27.61
CA ARG A 213 21.23 9.31 -26.29
C ARG A 213 20.03 8.35 -26.34
N LYS A 214 19.13 8.50 -27.31
CA LYS A 214 17.94 7.65 -27.50
C LYS A 214 18.31 6.21 -27.89
N GLU A 215 19.25 6.03 -28.81
CA GLU A 215 19.77 4.72 -29.18
C GLU A 215 20.37 3.99 -27.97
N ALA A 216 21.05 4.72 -27.08
CA ALA A 216 21.53 4.17 -25.83
C ALA A 216 20.37 3.79 -24.88
N GLU A 217 19.29 4.57 -24.79
CA GLU A 217 18.10 4.16 -24.03
C GLU A 217 17.55 2.84 -24.55
N GLU A 218 17.35 2.71 -25.86
CA GLU A 218 16.87 1.46 -26.46
C GLU A 218 17.83 0.30 -26.15
N LYS A 219 19.14 0.53 -26.30
CA LYS A 219 20.17 -0.49 -26.02
C LYS A 219 20.16 -0.93 -24.56
N TYR A 220 20.12 -0.01 -23.60
CA TYR A 220 20.24 -0.32 -22.18
C TYR A 220 18.89 -0.61 -21.50
N HIS A 221 17.76 -0.17 -22.08
CA HIS A 221 16.41 -0.51 -21.60
C HIS A 221 15.93 -1.88 -22.11
N ASN A 222 16.37 -2.36 -23.28
CA ASN A 222 15.96 -3.68 -23.81
C ASN A 222 16.82 -4.85 -23.32
N VAL A 223 17.79 -4.63 -22.43
CA VAL A 223 18.53 -5.75 -21.81
C VAL A 223 17.73 -6.31 -20.63
N GLU A 224 16.52 -6.82 -20.87
CA GLU A 224 15.89 -7.91 -20.12
C GLU A 224 14.55 -8.31 -20.77
N SER A 225 14.64 -9.08 -21.87
CA SER A 225 13.61 -10.03 -22.32
C SER A 225 14.27 -11.34 -22.76
N ALA A 226 15.38 -11.70 -22.12
CA ALA A 226 16.16 -12.87 -22.45
C ALA A 226 16.65 -13.59 -21.19
N PHE A 227 15.74 -13.92 -20.27
CA PHE A 227 15.85 -15.04 -19.34
C PHE A 227 14.45 -15.52 -18.94
#